data_AF-A0A354EXC0-F1
#
_entry.id   AF-A0A354EXC0-F1
#
_cell.length_a   1.000
_cell.length_b   1.000
_cell.length_c   1.000
_cell.angle_alpha   90.00
_cell.angle_beta   90.00
_cell.angle_gamma   90.00
#
_symmetry.space_group_name_H-M   'P 1'
#
loop_
_entity.id
_entity.type
_entity.pdbx_description
1 polymer ?
#
loop_
_entity_poly.entity_id
_entity_poly.type
_entity_poly.pdbx_seq_one_letter_code
_entity_poly.pdbx_strand_id
1 'polypeptide(L)'
;MKLFLNTKNQPALFFPESFAGLLLQRLYIMEAVAASKYKKEEKANPGSALIALIETKCAQREYNATQTACIVAIFKEVIQLSQLIQTACIAEWEGKSEDTETVRERGLASAQTILPPFEDQSQAIRAYLSPFTDKIMDSLAYPDMTSDLNRLEACLIQCYPGIDQARLKKSIESIDTQMDAIDILEETSSQTSSPLRNLSLFESKIPPNSPAKAPSYCSIS
;
A
#
# COMPACT_ATOMS: atom_id res chain seq x y z
N MET A 1 19.79 10.11 4.23
CA MET A 1 18.47 10.76 4.24
C MET A 1 17.45 9.65 4.39
N LYS A 2 17.08 9.34 5.64
CA LYS A 2 16.01 8.35 5.94
C LYS A 2 14.69 9.01 5.60
N LEU A 3 13.70 8.24 5.15
CA LEU A 3 12.43 8.74 4.56
C LEU A 3 11.84 9.96 5.30
N PHE A 4 12.05 10.15 6.62
CA PHE A 4 11.53 11.30 7.37
C PHE A 4 12.41 11.89 8.49
N LEU A 5 13.75 11.87 8.42
CA LEU A 5 14.57 12.59 9.43
C LEU A 5 14.61 14.13 9.28
N ASN A 6 13.72 14.74 8.48
CA ASN A 6 13.56 16.20 8.47
C ASN A 6 12.20 16.59 9.05
N THR A 7 12.11 16.58 10.38
CA THR A 7 10.98 17.07 11.18
C THR A 7 10.74 18.59 11.08
N LYS A 8 11.33 19.28 10.08
CA LYS A 8 11.02 20.67 9.73
C LYS A 8 10.50 20.88 8.31
N ASN A 9 10.54 19.85 7.46
CA ASN A 9 9.95 19.88 6.13
C ASN A 9 9.19 18.56 5.95
N GLN A 10 7.88 18.59 6.19
CA GLN A 10 6.99 17.53 5.69
C GLN A 10 7.30 17.29 4.21
N PRO A 11 7.35 16.03 3.78
CA PRO A 11 6.75 15.65 2.53
C PRO A 11 5.49 14.85 2.93
N ALA A 12 4.28 15.36 2.90
CA ALA A 12 3.63 15.77 1.66
C ALA A 12 4.38 15.35 0.38
N LEU A 13 4.87 14.10 0.31
CA LEU A 13 4.93 13.39 -0.95
C LEU A 13 3.46 13.11 -1.23
N PHE A 14 2.83 14.07 -1.92
CA PHE A 14 1.53 13.91 -2.57
C PHE A 14 1.70 12.77 -3.60
N PHE A 15 1.71 11.54 -3.12
CA PHE A 15 1.11 10.50 -3.91
C PHE A 15 -0.40 10.67 -3.72
N PRO A 16 -1.19 10.68 -4.80
CA PRO A 16 -2.63 10.47 -4.72
C PRO A 16 -2.93 9.18 -3.91
N GLU A 17 -4.19 8.86 -3.65
CA GLU A 17 -4.58 7.49 -3.27
C GLU A 17 -4.39 6.51 -4.46
N SER A 18 -3.27 6.64 -5.17
CA SER A 18 -2.81 5.81 -6.25
C SER A 18 -2.11 4.57 -5.70
N PHE A 19 -2.06 3.54 -6.54
CA PHE A 19 -1.40 2.28 -6.22
C PHE A 19 0.04 2.50 -5.70
N ALA A 20 0.84 3.32 -6.38
CA ALA A 20 2.22 3.59 -5.99
C ALA A 20 2.32 4.32 -4.64
N GLY A 21 1.38 5.22 -4.34
CA GLY A 21 1.31 5.91 -3.06
C GLY A 21 1.02 4.97 -1.90
N LEU A 22 0.02 4.10 -2.08
CA LEU A 22 -0.34 3.08 -1.11
C LEU A 22 0.79 2.07 -0.91
N LEU A 23 1.49 1.70 -1.99
CA LEU A 23 2.65 0.84 -1.93
C LEU A 23 3.81 1.51 -1.17
N LEU A 24 4.10 2.79 -1.42
CA LEU A 24 5.12 3.52 -0.68
C LEU A 24 4.81 3.58 0.82
N GLN A 25 3.55 3.89 1.17
CA GLN A 25 3.08 3.91 2.57
C GLN A 25 3.23 2.54 3.23
N ARG A 26 2.94 1.46 2.50
CA ARG A 26 3.15 0.09 2.99
C ARG A 26 4.64 -0.22 3.20
N LEU A 27 5.51 0.22 2.30
CA LEU A 27 6.96 -0.02 2.34
C LEU A 27 7.66 0.82 3.43
N TYR A 28 7.04 1.91 3.88
CA TYR A 28 7.61 2.81 4.88
C TYR A 28 8.01 2.12 6.20
N ILE A 29 7.24 1.14 6.66
CA ILE A 29 7.53 0.44 7.91
C ILE A 29 8.70 -0.55 7.80
N MET A 30 9.25 -0.79 6.60
CA MET A 30 10.28 -1.81 6.38
C MET A 30 11.61 -1.49 7.05
N GLU A 31 11.92 -0.21 7.31
CA GLU A 31 13.09 0.16 8.11
C GLU A 31 12.94 -0.35 9.56
N ALA A 32 11.77 -0.21 10.16
CA ALA A 32 11.53 -0.72 11.51
C ALA A 32 11.48 -2.25 11.56
N VAL A 33 10.95 -2.89 10.52
CA VAL A 33 11.04 -4.36 10.35
C VAL A 33 12.49 -4.81 10.21
N ALA A 34 13.32 -4.07 9.47
CA ALA A 34 14.75 -4.37 9.35
C ALA A 34 15.45 -4.23 10.71
N ALA A 35 15.16 -3.16 11.46
CA ALA A 35 15.73 -2.90 12.76
C ALA A 35 15.35 -3.98 13.79
N SER A 36 14.12 -4.50 13.72
CA SER A 36 13.67 -5.58 14.62
C SER A 36 14.37 -6.92 14.33
N LYS A 37 14.86 -7.11 13.10
CA LYS A 37 15.59 -8.30 12.62
C LYS A 37 17.12 -8.16 12.69
N TYR A 38 17.65 -6.96 12.85
CA TYR A 38 19.09 -6.72 12.83
C TYR A 38 19.81 -7.58 13.88
N LYS A 39 20.80 -8.37 13.44
CA LYS A 39 21.55 -9.36 14.24
C LYS A 39 20.72 -10.43 14.95
N LYS A 40 19.44 -10.60 14.59
CA LYS A 40 18.65 -11.78 14.96
C LYS A 40 18.71 -12.80 13.83
N GLU A 41 18.91 -14.08 14.16
CA GLU A 41 18.81 -15.19 13.20
C GLU A 41 17.34 -15.53 12.85
N GLU A 42 16.51 -14.51 12.65
CA GLU A 42 15.08 -14.71 12.45
C GLU A 42 14.78 -15.00 10.97
N LYS A 43 14.87 -16.29 10.60
CA LYS A 43 14.41 -16.83 9.31
C LYS A 43 12.88 -16.97 9.28
N ALA A 44 12.14 -15.92 9.60
CA ALA A 44 10.71 -15.94 9.30
C ALA A 44 10.55 -15.84 7.78
N ASN A 45 9.67 -16.66 7.20
CA ASN A 45 9.27 -16.61 5.80
C ASN A 45 7.90 -15.87 5.71
N PRO A 46 7.86 -14.53 5.85
CA PRO A 46 6.62 -13.77 6.02
C PRO A 46 5.73 -13.75 4.78
N GLY A 47 6.22 -14.25 3.65
CA GLY A 47 5.51 -14.19 2.37
C GLY A 47 4.31 -15.14 2.30
N SER A 48 4.41 -16.35 2.85
CA SER A 48 3.38 -17.39 2.65
C SER A 48 2.02 -17.03 3.26
N ALA A 49 2.01 -16.47 4.47
CA ALA A 49 0.78 -16.04 5.14
C ALA A 49 0.11 -14.85 4.44
N LEU A 50 0.91 -13.92 3.90
CA LEU A 50 0.36 -12.81 3.12
C LEU A 50 -0.25 -13.32 1.81
N ILE A 51 0.42 -14.21 1.08
CA ILE A 51 -0.12 -14.76 -0.17
C ILE A 51 -1.44 -15.51 0.08
N ALA A 52 -1.53 -16.34 1.12
CA ALA A 52 -2.77 -17.01 1.48
C ALA A 52 -3.92 -16.02 1.81
N LEU A 53 -3.59 -14.90 2.47
CA LEU A 53 -4.54 -13.82 2.72
C LEU A 53 -5.00 -13.15 1.42
N ILE A 54 -4.08 -12.90 0.47
CA ILE A 54 -4.41 -12.33 -0.85
C ILE A 54 -5.35 -13.26 -1.62
N GLU A 55 -5.05 -14.55 -1.68
CA GLU A 55 -5.89 -15.54 -2.35
C GLU A 55 -7.30 -15.57 -1.75
N THR A 56 -7.39 -15.52 -0.41
CA THR A 56 -8.68 -15.45 0.31
C THR A 56 -9.45 -14.18 -0.04
N LYS A 57 -8.77 -13.02 -0.06
CA LYS A 57 -9.40 -11.74 -0.43
C LYS A 57 -9.81 -11.69 -1.90
N CYS A 58 -9.05 -12.33 -2.79
CA CYS A 58 -9.43 -12.43 -4.20
C CYS A 58 -10.71 -13.25 -4.38
N ALA A 59 -10.83 -14.36 -3.66
CA ALA A 59 -12.05 -15.17 -3.64
C ALA A 59 -13.26 -14.40 -3.08
N GLN A 60 -13.08 -13.60 -2.03
CA GLN A 60 -14.13 -12.75 -1.45
C GLN A 60 -14.63 -11.65 -2.40
N ARG A 61 -13.77 -11.20 -3.32
CA ARG A 61 -14.07 -10.17 -4.33
C ARG A 61 -14.50 -10.76 -5.66
N GLU A 62 -14.66 -12.08 -5.73
CA GLU A 62 -15.09 -12.81 -6.93
C GLU A 62 -14.17 -12.62 -8.15
N TYR A 63 -12.87 -12.38 -7.93
CA TYR A 63 -11.91 -12.34 -9.04
C TYR A 63 -11.78 -13.71 -9.71
N ASN A 64 -11.63 -13.73 -11.02
CA ASN A 64 -11.39 -14.96 -11.76
C ASN A 64 -9.96 -15.49 -11.51
N ALA A 65 -9.68 -16.72 -11.96
CA ALA A 65 -8.40 -17.38 -11.73
C ALA A 65 -7.21 -16.60 -12.32
N THR A 66 -7.39 -15.98 -13.48
CA THR A 66 -6.34 -15.19 -14.16
C THR A 66 -6.07 -13.88 -13.42
N GLN A 67 -7.11 -13.15 -13.04
CA GLN A 67 -7.00 -11.94 -12.20
C GLN A 67 -6.32 -12.27 -10.86
N THR A 68 -6.74 -13.36 -10.22
CA THR A 68 -6.13 -13.83 -8.97
C THR A 68 -4.64 -14.12 -9.15
N ALA A 69 -4.24 -14.75 -10.25
CA ALA A 69 -2.83 -15.02 -10.54
C ALA A 69 -2.01 -13.73 -10.70
N CYS A 70 -2.54 -12.73 -11.42
CA CYS A 70 -1.89 -11.43 -11.59
C CYS A 70 -1.76 -10.68 -10.25
N ILE A 71 -2.83 -10.63 -9.44
CA ILE A 71 -2.81 -9.98 -8.13
C ILE A 71 -1.80 -10.67 -7.20
N VAL A 72 -1.79 -12.00 -7.16
CA VAL A 72 -0.81 -12.77 -6.37
C VAL A 72 0.62 -12.48 -6.85
N ALA A 73 0.85 -12.37 -8.16
CA ALA A 73 2.15 -12.00 -8.71
C ALA A 73 2.57 -10.59 -8.26
N ILE A 74 1.68 -9.60 -8.30
CA ILE A 74 1.94 -8.25 -7.77
C ILE A 74 2.36 -8.31 -6.31
N PHE A 75 1.61 -9.03 -5.46
CA PHE A 75 1.96 -9.11 -4.04
C PHE A 75 3.24 -9.89 -3.75
N LYS A 76 3.64 -10.85 -4.61
CA LYS A 76 4.97 -11.47 -4.56
C LYS A 76 6.07 -10.43 -4.81
N GLU A 77 5.88 -9.53 -5.77
CA GLU A 77 6.83 -8.44 -6.01
C GLU A 77 6.83 -7.43 -4.86
N VAL A 78 5.68 -7.10 -4.26
CA VAL A 78 5.61 -6.26 -3.04
C VAL A 78 6.39 -6.88 -1.88
N ILE A 79 6.36 -8.20 -1.73
CA ILE A 79 7.19 -8.92 -0.74
C ILE A 79 8.68 -8.80 -1.09
N GLN A 80 9.05 -8.94 -2.36
CA GLN A 80 10.44 -8.77 -2.81
C GLN A 80 10.95 -7.34 -2.55
N LEU A 81 10.17 -6.31 -2.90
CA LEU A 81 10.49 -4.91 -2.59
C LEU A 81 10.69 -4.69 -1.10
N SER A 82 9.81 -5.28 -0.27
CA SER A 82 9.93 -5.22 1.19
C SER A 82 11.25 -5.81 1.69
N GLN A 83 11.71 -6.91 1.07
CA GLN A 83 12.97 -7.57 1.40
C GLN A 83 14.18 -6.76 0.93
N LEU A 84 14.13 -6.19 -0.29
CA LEU A 84 15.21 -5.34 -0.82
C LEU A 84 15.49 -4.15 0.10
N ILE A 85 14.43 -3.48 0.59
CA ILE A 85 14.56 -2.38 1.54
C ILE A 85 15.20 -2.87 2.85
N GLN A 86 14.72 -4.00 3.39
CA GLN A 86 15.28 -4.56 4.63
C GLN A 86 16.77 -4.91 4.48
N THR A 87 17.15 -5.53 3.37
CA THR A 87 18.54 -5.88 3.07
C THR A 87 19.41 -4.62 2.94
N ALA A 88 18.93 -3.58 2.25
CA ALA A 88 19.65 -2.32 2.11
C ALA A 88 19.88 -1.63 3.47
N CYS A 89 18.86 -1.60 4.34
CA CYS A 89 18.97 -1.06 5.69
C CYS A 89 19.99 -1.83 6.53
N ILE A 90 19.92 -3.17 6.53
CA ILE A 90 20.82 -4.02 7.31
C ILE A 90 22.27 -3.84 6.83
N ALA A 91 22.51 -3.88 5.51
CA ALA A 91 23.84 -3.68 4.94
C ALA A 91 24.43 -2.30 5.29
N GLU A 92 23.60 -1.25 5.32
CA GLU A 92 24.03 0.09 5.75
C GLU A 92 24.50 0.10 7.22
N TRP A 93 23.75 -0.55 8.11
CA TRP A 93 24.09 -0.59 9.54
C TRP A 93 25.31 -1.47 9.83
N GLU A 94 25.45 -2.59 9.10
CA GLU A 94 26.65 -3.44 9.16
C GLU A 94 27.89 -2.69 8.69
N GLY A 95 27.81 -1.97 7.56
CA GLY A 95 28.92 -1.17 7.03
C GLY A 95 29.35 -0.04 7.98
N LYS A 96 28.45 0.44 8.83
CA LYS A 96 28.72 1.45 9.87
C LYS A 96 29.12 0.86 11.22
N SER A 97 29.14 -0.47 11.35
CA SER A 97 29.36 -1.17 12.63
C SER A 97 28.42 -0.65 13.74
N GLU A 98 27.17 -0.32 13.40
CA GLU A 98 26.24 0.21 14.40
C GLU A 98 25.89 -0.87 15.44
N ASP A 99 25.81 -0.42 16.70
CA ASP A 99 25.33 -1.24 17.81
C ASP A 99 23.85 -1.62 17.64
N THR A 100 23.50 -2.83 18.06
CA THR A 100 22.16 -3.41 17.91
C THR A 100 21.10 -2.60 18.62
N GLU A 101 21.38 -2.10 19.83
CA GLU A 101 20.42 -1.35 20.63
C GLU A 101 20.15 0.02 19.99
N THR A 102 21.21 0.68 19.50
CA THR A 102 21.10 1.95 18.76
C THR A 102 20.26 1.82 17.49
N VAL A 103 20.48 0.75 16.70
CA VAL A 103 19.68 0.47 15.50
C VAL A 103 18.22 0.21 15.86
N ARG A 104 17.98 -0.58 16.91
CA ARG A 104 16.62 -0.92 17.36
C ARG A 104 15.85 0.29 17.84
N GLU A 105 16.47 1.14 18.66
CA GLU A 105 15.87 2.39 19.15
C GLU A 105 15.53 3.33 18.00
N ARG A 106 16.43 3.47 17.03
CA ARG A 106 16.20 4.32 15.85
C ARG A 106 15.08 3.79 14.96
N GLY A 107 15.06 2.48 14.71
CA GLY A 107 13.98 1.83 13.96
C GLY A 107 12.63 1.97 14.67
N LEU A 108 12.62 1.81 16.00
CA LEU A 108 11.42 2.01 16.80
C LEU A 108 10.94 3.46 16.79
N ALA A 109 11.85 4.43 16.95
CA ALA A 109 11.52 5.84 16.89
C ALA A 109 10.95 6.24 15.51
N SER A 110 11.46 5.67 14.42
CA SER A 110 10.92 5.89 13.07
C SER A 110 9.48 5.37 12.93
N ALA A 111 9.17 4.25 13.60
CA ALA A 111 7.87 3.60 13.53
C ALA A 111 6.84 4.12 14.54
N GLN A 112 7.25 4.62 15.70
CA GLN A 112 6.35 5.13 16.74
C GLN A 112 5.47 6.29 16.26
N THR A 113 5.88 7.01 15.22
CA THR A 113 5.09 8.10 14.61
C THR A 113 3.88 7.62 13.82
N ILE A 114 3.84 6.33 13.43
CA ILE A 114 2.81 5.77 12.54
C ILE A 114 2.20 4.45 13.02
N LEU A 115 2.85 3.74 13.93
CA LEU A 115 2.36 2.47 14.43
C LEU A 115 1.24 2.68 15.45
N PRO A 116 0.17 1.86 15.40
CA PRO A 116 -0.83 1.86 16.45
C PRO A 116 -0.22 1.46 17.81
N PRO A 117 -0.79 1.95 18.93
CA PRO A 117 -0.23 1.77 20.27
C PRO A 117 -0.50 0.36 20.78
N PHE A 118 0.26 -0.62 20.30
CA PHE A 118 0.28 -1.97 20.84
C PHE A 118 1.54 -2.20 21.69
N GLU A 119 1.43 -3.03 22.72
CA GLU A 119 2.58 -3.49 23.53
C GLU A 119 3.51 -4.41 22.72
N ASP A 120 2.95 -5.28 21.86
CA ASP A 120 3.72 -6.08 20.90
C ASP A 120 3.91 -5.31 19.58
N GLN A 121 5.16 -4.96 19.27
CA GLN A 121 5.53 -4.29 18.02
C GLN A 121 5.25 -5.14 16.79
N SER A 122 5.35 -6.46 16.88
CA SER A 122 5.02 -7.36 15.78
C SER A 122 3.52 -7.29 15.46
N GLN A 123 2.69 -7.17 16.49
CA GLN A 123 1.25 -6.94 16.34
C GLN A 123 0.96 -5.56 15.76
N ALA A 124 1.64 -4.51 16.23
CA ALA A 124 1.49 -3.15 15.69
C ALA A 124 1.81 -3.08 14.19
N ILE A 125 2.92 -3.70 13.76
CA ILE A 125 3.36 -3.73 12.36
C ILE A 125 2.33 -4.50 11.50
N ARG A 126 1.85 -5.66 11.97
CA ARG A 126 0.82 -6.42 11.26
C ARG A 126 -0.49 -5.63 11.14
N ALA A 127 -0.92 -4.97 12.20
CA ALA A 127 -2.11 -4.13 12.21
C ALA A 127 -1.98 -2.92 11.27
N TYR A 128 -0.77 -2.34 11.17
CA TYR A 128 -0.48 -1.26 10.21
C TYR A 128 -0.52 -1.74 8.76
N LEU A 129 0.07 -2.91 8.46
CA LEU A 129 0.18 -3.43 7.09
C LEU A 129 -1.12 -4.01 6.54
N SER A 130 -1.99 -4.53 7.40
CA SER A 130 -3.22 -5.22 6.96
C SER A 130 -4.16 -4.32 6.13
N PRO A 131 -4.53 -3.09 6.57
CA PRO A 131 -5.38 -2.19 5.79
C PRO A 131 -4.82 -1.80 4.42
N PHE A 132 -3.49 -1.73 4.27
CA PHE A 132 -2.86 -1.43 2.97
C PHE A 132 -3.09 -2.54 1.95
N THR A 133 -3.27 -3.77 2.41
CA THR A 133 -3.54 -4.88 1.50
C THR A 133 -4.86 -4.65 0.76
N ASP A 134 -5.92 -4.25 1.49
CA ASP A 134 -7.21 -3.96 0.86
C ASP A 134 -7.14 -2.73 -0.04
N LYS A 135 -6.54 -1.64 0.45
CA LYS A 135 -6.42 -0.40 -0.33
C LYS A 135 -5.64 -0.60 -1.63
N ILE A 136 -4.53 -1.35 -1.58
CA ILE A 136 -3.73 -1.67 -2.76
C ILE A 136 -4.58 -2.47 -3.75
N MET A 137 -5.29 -3.50 -3.30
CA MET A 137 -6.17 -4.27 -4.18
C MET A 137 -7.30 -3.42 -4.77
N ASP A 138 -7.88 -2.48 -4.00
CA ASP A 138 -8.92 -1.57 -4.50
C ASP A 138 -8.37 -0.60 -5.56
N SER A 139 -7.12 -0.16 -5.41
CA SER A 139 -6.46 0.73 -6.37
C SER A 139 -6.06 0.05 -7.69
N LEU A 140 -6.04 -1.28 -7.75
CA LEU A 140 -5.75 -2.03 -8.99
C LEU A 140 -6.85 -1.88 -10.06
N ALA A 141 -8.03 -1.41 -9.68
CA ALA A 141 -9.15 -1.18 -10.60
C ALA A 141 -9.02 0.13 -11.42
N TYR A 142 -7.93 0.90 -11.24
CA TYR A 142 -7.70 2.18 -11.93
C TYR A 142 -6.25 2.25 -12.49
N PRO A 143 -6.01 1.81 -13.73
CA PRO A 143 -4.67 1.42 -14.18
C PRO A 143 -3.77 2.51 -14.81
N ASP A 144 -4.23 3.74 -15.06
CA ASP A 144 -3.36 4.79 -15.65
C ASP A 144 -2.35 5.33 -14.61
N MET A 145 -1.24 4.60 -14.43
CA MET A 145 -0.35 4.72 -13.26
C MET A 145 1.15 4.58 -13.59
N THR A 146 1.56 4.40 -14.85
CA THR A 146 2.98 4.16 -15.21
C THR A 146 3.92 5.30 -14.76
N SER A 147 3.43 6.55 -14.75
CA SER A 147 4.20 7.69 -14.22
C SER A 147 4.44 7.61 -12.71
N ASP A 148 3.53 6.97 -11.97
CA ASP A 148 3.56 6.86 -10.51
C ASP A 148 4.53 5.76 -10.05
N LEU A 149 4.64 4.65 -10.80
CA LEU A 149 5.63 3.60 -10.52
C LEU A 149 7.08 4.06 -10.76
N ASN A 150 7.32 4.86 -11.80
CA ASN A 150 8.63 5.48 -12.04
C ASN A 150 9.02 6.44 -10.90
N ARG A 151 8.05 7.19 -10.35
CA ARG A 151 8.26 8.06 -9.18
C ARG A 151 8.56 7.25 -7.92
N LEU A 152 7.88 6.11 -7.74
CA LEU A 152 8.15 5.19 -6.64
C LEU A 152 9.59 4.65 -6.71
N GLU A 153 10.05 4.20 -7.88
CA GLU A 153 11.43 3.75 -8.08
C GLU A 153 12.44 4.83 -7.67
N ALA A 154 12.28 6.04 -8.21
CA ALA A 154 13.17 7.17 -7.89
C ALA A 154 13.17 7.50 -6.38
N CYS A 155 12.00 7.46 -5.73
CA CYS A 155 11.87 7.68 -4.30
C CYS A 155 12.62 6.61 -3.49
N LEU A 156 12.47 5.34 -3.85
CA LEU A 156 13.15 4.23 -3.17
C LEU A 156 14.67 4.30 -3.32
N ILE A 157 15.18 4.62 -4.51
CA ILE A 157 16.63 4.81 -4.75
C ILE A 157 17.17 5.97 -3.91
N GLN A 158 16.44 7.09 -3.86
CA GLN A 158 16.85 8.26 -3.08
C GLN A 158 16.91 7.97 -1.57
N CYS A 159 15.97 7.17 -1.07
CA CYS A 159 15.87 6.85 0.35
C CYS A 159 16.82 5.73 0.77
N TYR A 160 17.12 4.79 -0.14
CA TYR A 160 17.97 3.64 0.10
C TYR A 160 19.07 3.54 -0.96
N PRO A 161 20.15 4.34 -0.87
CA PRO A 161 21.20 4.37 -1.90
C PRO A 161 21.92 3.04 -2.14
N GLY A 162 21.92 2.15 -1.13
CA GLY A 162 22.48 0.80 -1.21
C GLY A 162 21.52 -0.27 -1.72
N ILE A 163 20.32 0.10 -2.17
CA ILE A 163 19.35 -0.85 -2.72
C ILE A 163 19.86 -1.45 -4.04
N ASP A 164 19.61 -2.74 -4.26
CA ASP A 164 19.89 -3.38 -5.54
C ASP A 164 18.94 -2.83 -6.61
N GLN A 165 19.43 -1.83 -7.35
CA GLN A 165 18.64 -1.10 -8.34
C GLN A 165 18.16 -1.99 -9.50
N ALA A 166 18.95 -3.01 -9.88
CA ALA A 166 18.56 -3.93 -10.95
C ALA A 166 17.38 -4.80 -10.53
N ARG A 167 17.38 -5.30 -9.28
CA ARG A 167 16.24 -6.04 -8.74
C ARG A 167 15.03 -5.16 -8.50
N LEU A 168 15.24 -3.95 -7.97
CA LEU A 168 14.17 -2.96 -7.78
C LEU A 168 13.45 -2.68 -9.09
N LYS A 169 14.19 -2.32 -10.14
CA LYS A 169 13.64 -2.03 -11.46
C LYS A 169 12.86 -3.20 -12.03
N LYS A 170 13.44 -4.41 -11.96
CA LYS A 170 12.75 -5.64 -12.42
C LYS A 170 11.44 -5.90 -11.67
N SER A 171 11.41 -5.68 -10.35
CA SER A 171 10.17 -5.84 -9.57
C SER A 171 9.12 -4.80 -9.95
N ILE A 172 9.52 -3.53 -10.18
CA ILE A 172 8.60 -2.48 -10.62
C ILE A 172 8.04 -2.78 -12.03
N GLU A 173 8.89 -3.16 -12.99
CA GLU A 173 8.48 -3.56 -14.35
C GLU A 173 7.53 -4.77 -14.33
N SER A 174 7.78 -5.73 -13.43
CA SER A 174 6.90 -6.88 -13.26
C SER A 174 5.54 -6.46 -12.69
N ILE A 175 5.50 -5.52 -11.74
CA ILE A 175 4.23 -5.00 -11.21
C ILE A 175 3.44 -4.31 -12.31
N ASP A 176 4.08 -3.42 -13.08
CA ASP A 176 3.50 -2.71 -14.22
C ASP A 176 2.86 -3.69 -15.23
N THR A 177 3.63 -4.71 -15.64
CA THR A 177 3.17 -5.75 -16.57
C THR A 177 1.94 -6.52 -16.04
N GLN A 178 1.89 -6.82 -14.75
CA GLN A 178 0.74 -7.53 -14.16
C GLN A 178 -0.48 -6.62 -14.01
N MET A 179 -0.28 -5.32 -13.79
CA MET A 179 -1.37 -4.34 -13.75
C MET A 179 -1.99 -4.16 -15.14
N ASP A 180 -1.17 -4.01 -16.19
CA ASP A 180 -1.64 -3.96 -17.58
C ASP A 180 -2.45 -5.22 -17.96
N ALA A 181 -1.99 -6.39 -17.50
CA ALA A 181 -2.71 -7.64 -17.75
C ALA A 181 -4.09 -7.68 -17.06
N ILE A 182 -4.24 -7.07 -15.88
CA ILE A 182 -5.53 -6.97 -15.18
C ILE A 182 -6.47 -6.05 -15.97
N ASP A 183 -5.97 -4.90 -16.45
CA ASP A 183 -6.77 -3.93 -17.22
C ASP A 183 -7.35 -4.56 -18.50
N ILE A 184 -6.51 -5.24 -19.29
CA ILE A 184 -6.93 -5.95 -20.51
C ILE A 184 -8.02 -7.00 -20.20
N LEU A 185 -7.94 -7.68 -19.06
CA LEU A 185 -8.94 -8.66 -18.65
C LEU A 185 -10.28 -8.00 -18.26
N GLU A 186 -10.25 -6.80 -17.68
CA GLU A 186 -11.46 -6.06 -17.36
C GLU A 186 -12.14 -5.51 -18.62
N GLU A 187 -11.37 -5.00 -19.59
CA GLU A 187 -11.88 -4.54 -20.89
C GLU A 187 -12.53 -5.68 -21.69
N THR A 188 -11.90 -6.85 -21.75
CA THR A 188 -12.42 -8.02 -22.48
C THR A 188 -13.67 -8.62 -21.84
N SER A 189 -13.81 -8.53 -20.51
CA SER A 189 -15.04 -8.93 -19.80
C SER A 189 -16.21 -7.96 -20.05
N SER A 190 -15.90 -6.67 -20.23
CA SER A 190 -16.88 -5.62 -20.51
C SER A 190 -17.39 -5.62 -21.95
N GLN A 191 -16.60 -6.13 -22.91
CA GLN A 191 -17.01 -6.25 -24.32
C GLN A 191 -17.85 -7.50 -24.63
N THR A 192 -17.91 -8.46 -23.71
CA THR A 192 -18.75 -9.67 -23.84
C THR A 192 -20.05 -9.60 -23.03
N SER A 193 -20.28 -8.49 -22.31
CA SER A 193 -21.51 -8.24 -21.54
C SER A 193 -22.13 -6.88 -21.88
N SER A 194 -23.25 -6.91 -22.63
CA SER A 194 -24.16 -5.76 -22.79
C SER A 194 -24.69 -5.25 -21.42
N PRO A 195 -25.16 -3.99 -21.33
CA PRO A 195 -24.92 -3.12 -20.19
C PRO A 195 -25.87 -3.36 -19.02
N LEU A 196 -25.35 -3.86 -17.90
CA LEU A 196 -26.06 -3.89 -16.61
C LEU A 196 -25.17 -3.53 -15.40
N ARG A 197 -24.09 -2.76 -15.59
CA ARG A 197 -23.52 -1.98 -14.47
C ARG A 197 -24.19 -0.62 -14.41
N ASN A 198 -25.49 -0.66 -14.09
CA ASN A 198 -26.22 0.51 -13.64
C ASN A 198 -25.59 1.02 -12.34
N LEU A 199 -25.27 2.31 -12.35
CA LEU A 199 -24.91 3.14 -11.21
C LEU A 199 -25.81 2.83 -10.00
N SER A 200 -25.29 2.11 -9.01
CA SER A 200 -25.90 2.00 -7.67
C SER A 200 -25.06 2.71 -6.62
N LEU A 201 -24.78 3.99 -6.83
CA LEU A 201 -24.19 4.87 -5.84
C LEU A 201 -24.79 6.26 -6.04
N PHE A 202 -26.05 6.43 -5.63
CA PHE A 202 -26.65 7.65 -5.04
C PHE A 202 -28.19 7.51 -4.95
N GLU A 203 -28.69 6.49 -4.25
CA GLU A 203 -30.01 6.61 -3.62
C GLU A 203 -29.82 7.09 -2.18
N SER A 204 -29.69 8.42 -2.06
CA SER A 204 -29.95 9.12 -0.81
C SER A 204 -31.38 8.82 -0.38
N LYS A 205 -31.53 8.08 0.71
CA LYS A 205 -32.81 7.92 1.42
C LYS A 205 -33.30 9.29 1.87
N ILE A 206 -34.17 9.91 1.09
CA ILE A 206 -35.07 10.95 1.59
C ILE A 206 -36.27 10.22 2.21
N PRO A 207 -36.51 10.31 3.53
CA PRO A 207 -37.74 9.80 4.11
C PRO A 207 -38.94 10.65 3.66
N PRO A 208 -40.10 10.06 3.36
CA PRO A 208 -41.27 10.81 2.94
C PRO A 208 -42.01 11.42 4.14
N ASN A 209 -42.59 12.59 3.90
CA ASN A 209 -43.62 13.28 4.69
C ASN A 209 -43.23 14.05 5.96
N SER A 210 -43.19 15.38 5.82
CA SER A 210 -44.01 16.28 6.66
C SER A 210 -44.46 17.50 5.85
N PRO A 211 -45.72 17.95 5.98
CA PRO A 211 -46.34 18.93 5.09
C PRO A 211 -45.86 20.35 5.36
N ALA A 212 -45.71 21.11 4.27
CA ALA A 212 -45.39 22.53 4.27
C ALA A 212 -46.47 23.35 5.02
N LYS A 213 -46.06 24.09 6.06
CA LYS A 213 -46.81 25.23 6.59
C LYS A 213 -46.32 26.48 5.86
N ALA A 214 -47.20 27.10 5.07
CA ALA A 214 -46.95 28.37 4.42
C ALA A 214 -46.81 29.50 5.46
N PRO A 215 -45.91 30.49 5.27
CA PRO A 215 -45.91 31.71 6.06
C PRO A 215 -47.02 32.64 5.56
N SER A 216 -48.02 32.88 6.41
CA SER A 216 -49.01 33.93 6.25
C SER A 216 -48.34 35.29 6.48
N TYR A 217 -48.09 36.05 5.41
CA TYR A 217 -47.79 37.47 5.50
C TYR A 217 -49.06 38.22 5.89
N CYS A 218 -49.05 38.81 7.08
CA CYS A 218 -50.03 39.80 7.52
C CYS A 218 -49.60 41.17 6.95
N SER A 219 -50.47 41.84 6.21
CA SER A 219 -50.30 43.26 5.87
C SER A 219 -51.67 43.93 5.77
N ILE A 220 -51.95 44.73 6.80
CA ILE A 220 -52.59 46.04 6.78
C ILE A 220 -53.99 46.14 6.13
N SER A 221 -54.99 46.34 6.99
CA SER A 221 -55.93 47.47 6.95
C SER A 221 -56.37 47.78 8.37
#